data_AF-M3B277-F1
#
_entry.id   AF-M3B277-F1
#
_cell.length_a   1.000
_cell.length_b   1.000
_cell.length_c   1.000
_cell.angle_alpha   90.00
_cell.angle_beta   90.00
_cell.angle_gamma   90.00
#
_symmetry.space_group_name_H-M   'P 1'
#
loop_
_entity.id
_entity.type
_entity.pdbx_description
1 polymer ?
#
loop_
_entity_poly.entity_id
_entity_poly.type
_entity_poly.pdbx_seq_one_letter_code
_entity_poly.pdbx_strand_id
1 'polypeptide(L)'
;MFKWSYEHCKAHIIRLSRYIITTTGNVRCTELMENFGRDEDGTLDDCRGIVVFVDEACKDVEPNVWAGIVCEAWSTKVQGAIMLGDDKQLKPINKSARGVIEFNPYNSRLEISLPMRLVREGKPCIKLREQMRMHECIADFPSRYIYDGRLINGPGTSTTLEEVKFGLQDVLLDIIGGRTAFDHLTMQEREVRARDHYIEVNGQVEYNDSRSKRVPKHADVFFDKIFPKLYDYFLDEMEDNVMVICAYSYSLFYWQAKANDIARQYSLPAGSLPKIIMLDSSQGMESLMVVFDGSMQAFKSLGFMEDPGRVNVALTRAKAVRWVIGGQLLDSQTYRPKLPILAEFKMEMDGKERVYAVVEPVADRMTTVVDEEVEEMLDY
;
A
#
# COMPACT_ATOMS: atom_id res chain seq x y z
N MET A 1 40.35 0.78 26.18
CA MET A 1 40.29 -0.67 25.94
C MET A 1 38.96 -1.08 25.30
N PHE A 2 37.80 -0.86 25.95
CA PHE A 2 36.48 -1.27 25.42
C PHE A 2 36.17 -0.78 23.99
N LYS A 3 36.34 0.52 23.70
CA LYS A 3 36.11 1.08 22.35
C LYS A 3 36.97 0.40 21.28
N TRP A 4 38.25 0.16 21.58
CA TRP A 4 39.17 -0.49 20.65
C TRP A 4 38.77 -1.95 20.40
N SER A 5 38.42 -2.69 21.45
CA SER A 5 37.93 -4.06 21.33
C SER A 5 36.63 -4.13 20.53
N TYR A 6 35.69 -3.20 20.76
CA TYR A 6 34.44 -3.11 20.01
C TYR A 6 34.67 -2.88 18.51
N GLU A 7 35.54 -1.92 18.15
CA GLU A 7 35.88 -1.67 16.74
C GLU A 7 36.56 -2.87 16.08
N HIS A 8 37.45 -3.58 16.79
CA HIS A 8 38.08 -4.79 16.27
C HIS A 8 37.07 -5.92 16.06
N CYS A 9 36.16 -6.15 17.02
CA CYS A 9 35.10 -7.14 16.86
C CYS A 9 34.19 -6.81 15.67
N LYS A 10 33.82 -5.54 15.51
CA LYS A 10 33.00 -5.07 14.40
C LYS A 10 33.70 -5.29 13.05
N ALA A 11 34.96 -4.90 12.95
CA ALA A 11 35.79 -5.11 11.76
C ALA A 11 35.89 -6.59 11.39
N HIS A 12 36.19 -7.44 12.38
CA HIS A 12 36.30 -8.89 12.18
C HIS A 12 34.98 -9.50 11.68
N ILE A 13 33.85 -9.11 12.27
CA ILE A 13 32.52 -9.58 11.82
C ILE A 13 32.26 -9.16 10.37
N ILE A 14 32.51 -7.90 10.00
CA ILE A 14 32.26 -7.40 8.64
C ILE A 14 33.15 -8.12 7.62
N ARG A 15 34.44 -8.33 7.92
CA ARG A 15 35.40 -8.99 7.02
C ARG A 15 35.04 -10.45 6.74
N LEU A 16 34.60 -11.17 7.77
CA LEU A 16 34.20 -12.56 7.66
C LEU A 16 32.76 -12.76 7.16
N SER A 17 31.99 -11.69 7.01
CA SER A 17 30.60 -11.77 6.58
C SER A 17 30.48 -12.18 5.13
N ARG A 18 29.82 -13.31 4.88
CA ARG A 18 29.47 -13.76 3.54
C ARG A 18 28.40 -12.87 2.88
N TYR A 19 27.50 -12.30 3.68
CA TYR A 19 26.42 -11.45 3.24
C TYR A 19 26.40 -10.19 4.10
N ILE A 20 26.33 -9.04 3.45
CA ILE A 20 26.06 -7.74 4.09
C ILE A 20 24.75 -7.24 3.52
N ILE A 21 23.79 -6.93 4.39
CA ILE A 21 22.49 -6.37 4.03
C ILE A 21 22.45 -4.95 4.58
N THR A 22 22.19 -3.99 3.70
CA THR A 22 22.13 -2.57 4.03
C THR A 22 21.19 -1.86 3.07
N THR A 23 20.75 -0.66 3.42
CA THR A 23 20.07 0.23 2.48
C THR A 23 21.08 0.85 1.52
N THR A 24 20.62 1.22 0.32
CA THR A 24 21.42 1.93 -0.68
C THR A 24 21.96 3.27 -0.17
N GLY A 25 21.22 3.94 0.73
CA GLY A 25 21.67 5.16 1.40
C GLY A 25 22.78 4.96 2.42
N ASN A 26 22.89 3.77 3.04
CA ASN A 26 23.90 3.48 4.07
C ASN A 26 25.04 2.57 3.58
N VAL A 27 25.00 2.09 2.33
CA VAL A 27 25.99 1.11 1.83
C VAL A 27 27.43 1.62 1.91
N ARG A 28 27.65 2.93 1.92
CA ARG A 28 28.97 3.57 2.06
C ARG A 28 29.24 4.09 3.47
N CYS A 29 28.63 3.50 4.49
CA CYS A 29 28.98 3.83 5.88
C CYS A 29 30.44 3.48 6.17
N THR A 30 31.05 4.22 7.09
CA THR A 30 32.48 4.09 7.44
C THR A 30 32.87 2.65 7.74
N GLU A 31 32.02 1.92 8.45
CA GLU A 31 32.25 0.53 8.83
C GLU A 31 32.47 -0.38 7.61
N LEU A 32 31.66 -0.24 6.57
CA LEU A 32 31.78 -1.04 5.35
C LEU A 32 32.95 -0.56 4.49
N MET A 33 33.14 0.76 4.37
CA MET A 33 34.26 1.35 3.65
C MET A 33 35.63 0.86 4.16
N GLU A 34 35.75 0.71 5.48
CA GLU A 34 37.00 0.33 6.13
C GLU A 34 37.23 -1.18 6.21
N ASN A 35 36.17 -1.99 6.13
CA ASN A 35 36.27 -3.42 6.48
C ASN A 35 35.65 -4.39 5.47
N PHE A 36 34.70 -3.98 4.65
CA PHE A 36 34.03 -4.93 3.74
C PHE A 36 34.94 -5.33 2.57
N GLY A 37 34.93 -6.61 2.24
CA GLY A 37 35.76 -7.18 1.17
C GLY A 37 37.25 -7.25 1.49
N ARG A 38 37.65 -6.98 2.74
CA ARG A 38 39.04 -7.03 3.21
C ARG A 38 39.34 -8.26 4.07
N ASP A 39 40.60 -8.64 4.11
CA ASP A 39 41.12 -9.74 4.92
C ASP A 39 41.45 -9.27 6.35
N GLU A 40 41.82 -10.20 7.23
CA GLU A 40 42.13 -9.88 8.63
C GLU A 40 43.29 -8.89 8.78
N ASP A 41 44.26 -8.92 7.87
CA ASP A 41 45.37 -7.96 7.78
C ASP A 41 45.01 -6.64 7.09
N GLY A 42 43.77 -6.52 6.58
CA GLY A 42 43.24 -5.33 5.92
C GLY A 42 43.53 -5.23 4.42
N THR A 43 44.18 -6.26 3.84
CA THR A 43 44.36 -6.41 2.39
C THR A 43 43.06 -6.85 1.71
N LEU A 44 43.05 -6.93 0.37
CA LEU A 44 41.88 -7.36 -0.42
C LEU A 44 42.17 -8.70 -1.11
N ASP A 45 43.12 -9.49 -0.63
CA ASP A 45 43.74 -10.55 -1.41
C ASP A 45 42.88 -11.82 -1.45
N ASP A 46 42.22 -12.21 -0.34
CA ASP A 46 41.36 -13.40 -0.25
C ASP A 46 39.90 -13.14 -0.68
N CYS A 47 39.47 -11.89 -0.81
CA CYS A 47 38.15 -11.58 -1.37
C CYS A 47 38.09 -12.01 -2.86
N ARG A 48 37.43 -13.15 -3.09
CA ARG A 48 37.29 -13.80 -4.41
C ARG A 48 36.45 -13.00 -5.41
N GLY A 49 35.54 -12.16 -4.92
CA GLY A 49 34.66 -11.34 -5.75
C GLY A 49 33.36 -10.98 -5.04
N ILE A 50 32.71 -9.90 -5.49
CA ILE A 50 31.49 -9.36 -4.91
C ILE A 50 30.39 -9.36 -5.96
N VAL A 51 29.19 -9.81 -5.57
CA VAL A 51 27.98 -9.67 -6.37
C VAL A 51 27.02 -8.77 -5.62
N VAL A 52 26.58 -7.69 -6.26
CA VAL A 52 25.69 -6.70 -5.64
C VAL A 52 24.25 -7.04 -5.98
N PHE A 53 23.45 -7.34 -4.98
CA PHE A 53 22.00 -7.49 -5.11
C PHE A 53 21.32 -6.20 -4.66
N VAL A 54 20.42 -5.67 -5.49
CA VAL A 54 19.62 -4.49 -5.15
C VAL A 54 18.17 -4.84 -5.32
N ASP A 55 17.46 -4.93 -4.19
CA ASP A 55 16.01 -5.14 -4.17
C ASP A 55 15.26 -3.81 -4.24
N GLU A 56 14.03 -3.84 -4.75
CA GLU A 56 13.20 -2.65 -5.04
C GLU A 56 13.94 -1.58 -5.86
N ALA A 57 14.87 -1.99 -6.73
CA ALA A 57 15.77 -1.11 -7.47
C ALA A 57 15.05 -0.14 -8.42
N CYS A 58 13.81 -0.47 -8.83
CA CYS A 58 12.98 0.41 -9.65
C CYS A 58 12.48 1.66 -8.90
N LYS A 59 12.39 1.60 -7.56
CA LYS A 59 11.98 2.70 -6.69
C LYS A 59 13.12 3.66 -6.37
N ASP A 60 14.37 3.24 -6.52
CA ASP A 60 15.51 4.02 -6.06
C ASP A 60 16.11 4.91 -7.15
N VAL A 61 16.64 6.07 -6.75
CA VAL A 61 17.32 6.96 -7.69
C VAL A 61 18.63 6.30 -8.14
N GLU A 62 18.95 6.43 -9.43
CA GLU A 62 20.13 5.79 -10.02
C GLU A 62 21.45 6.00 -9.24
N PRO A 63 21.77 7.21 -8.70
CA PRO A 63 22.98 7.40 -7.91
C PRO A 63 23.08 6.52 -6.65
N ASN A 64 21.96 6.21 -6.00
CA ASN A 64 21.94 5.38 -4.80
C ASN A 64 22.28 3.92 -5.14
N VAL A 65 21.78 3.42 -6.27
CA VAL A 65 22.09 2.08 -6.76
C VAL A 65 23.57 1.96 -7.11
N TRP A 66 24.14 2.98 -7.76
CA TRP A 66 25.56 3.03 -8.08
C TRP A 66 26.45 3.05 -6.84
N ALA A 67 26.02 3.66 -5.73
CA ALA A 67 26.82 3.78 -4.52
C ALA A 67 27.36 2.43 -4.00
N GLY A 68 26.59 1.35 -4.14
CA GLY A 68 27.02 0.00 -3.74
C GLY A 68 27.90 -0.71 -4.79
N ILE A 69 27.82 -0.30 -6.06
CA ILE A 69 28.49 -0.96 -7.19
C ILE A 69 29.87 -0.35 -7.45
N VAL A 70 29.98 0.98 -7.46
CA VAL A 70 31.21 1.70 -7.83
C VAL A 70 31.98 2.25 -6.63
N CYS A 71 31.76 1.68 -5.44
CA CYS A 71 32.47 2.09 -4.25
C CYS A 71 33.97 1.78 -4.36
N GLU A 72 34.81 2.78 -4.15
CA GLU A 72 36.27 2.73 -4.16
C GLU A 72 36.87 1.67 -3.22
N ALA A 73 36.18 1.30 -2.13
CA ALA A 73 36.69 0.32 -1.19
C ALA A 73 36.66 -1.12 -1.75
N TRP A 74 35.74 -1.44 -2.67
CA TRP A 74 35.53 -2.82 -3.13
C TRP A 74 35.16 -2.98 -4.61
N SER A 75 35.00 -1.89 -5.36
CA SER A 75 34.57 -1.90 -6.78
C SER A 75 35.46 -2.75 -7.67
N THR A 76 36.76 -2.82 -7.38
CA THR A 76 37.72 -3.67 -8.12
C THR A 76 37.42 -5.17 -8.00
N LYS A 77 36.60 -5.58 -7.01
CA LYS A 77 36.19 -6.96 -6.78
C LYS A 77 34.77 -7.24 -7.26
N VAL A 78 33.98 -6.24 -7.65
CA VAL A 78 32.61 -6.43 -8.12
C VAL A 78 32.61 -7.20 -9.45
N GLN A 79 32.02 -8.39 -9.43
CA GLN A 79 31.92 -9.29 -10.58
C GLN A 79 30.59 -9.12 -11.33
N GLY A 80 29.56 -8.58 -10.67
CA GLY A 80 28.26 -8.37 -11.28
C GLY A 80 27.25 -7.74 -10.33
N ALA A 81 26.14 -7.27 -10.89
CA ALA A 81 25.01 -6.73 -10.16
C ALA A 81 23.70 -7.37 -10.63
N ILE A 82 22.84 -7.70 -9.69
CA ILE A 82 21.49 -8.23 -9.91
C ILE A 82 20.52 -7.23 -9.29
N MET A 83 19.66 -6.66 -10.11
CA MET A 83 18.67 -5.66 -9.71
C MET A 83 17.28 -6.28 -9.82
N LEU A 84 16.58 -6.35 -8.69
CA LEU A 84 15.20 -6.81 -8.56
C LEU A 84 14.32 -5.58 -8.40
N GLY A 85 13.19 -5.56 -9.10
CA GLY A 85 12.25 -4.45 -9.02
C GLY A 85 11.17 -4.55 -10.08
N ASP A 86 10.12 -3.76 -9.88
CA ASP A 86 8.96 -3.71 -10.75
C ASP A 86 8.80 -2.30 -11.33
N ASP A 87 8.93 -2.17 -12.65
CA ASP A 87 8.80 -0.90 -13.36
C ASP A 87 7.35 -0.36 -13.42
N LYS A 88 6.39 -1.17 -12.95
CA LYS A 88 4.96 -0.83 -12.82
C LYS A 88 4.56 -0.48 -11.39
N GLN A 89 5.47 -0.47 -10.42
CA GLN A 89 5.22 0.00 -9.05
C GLN A 89 5.81 1.40 -8.84
N LEU A 90 6.25 1.73 -7.62
CA LEU A 90 6.77 3.06 -7.30
C LEU A 90 8.06 3.34 -8.05
N LYS A 91 8.15 4.57 -8.55
CA LYS A 91 9.34 5.14 -9.19
C LYS A 91 10.14 5.98 -8.19
N PRO A 92 11.37 6.38 -8.55
CA PRO A 92 12.16 7.28 -7.73
C PRO A 92 11.44 8.62 -7.52
N ILE A 93 11.24 8.99 -6.26
CA ILE A 93 10.58 10.25 -5.89
C ILE A 93 11.65 11.29 -5.58
N ASN A 94 11.61 12.42 -6.29
CA ASN A 94 12.43 13.58 -5.96
C ASN A 94 11.84 14.30 -4.74
N LYS A 95 12.41 14.05 -3.55
CA LYS A 95 12.04 14.72 -2.30
C LYS A 95 12.75 16.06 -2.07
N SER A 96 13.59 16.50 -3.02
CA SER A 96 14.44 17.69 -2.88
C SER A 96 13.72 19.00 -3.15
N ALA A 97 12.43 18.98 -3.52
CA ALA A 97 11.63 20.18 -3.66
C ALA A 97 11.42 20.84 -2.29
N ARG A 98 12.24 21.85 -1.98
CA ARG A 98 12.06 22.76 -0.84
C ARG A 98 11.79 24.16 -1.39
N GLY A 99 10.76 24.83 -0.89
CA GLY A 99 10.43 26.20 -1.29
C GLY A 99 9.48 26.29 -2.49
N VAL A 100 9.62 27.35 -3.28
CA VAL A 100 8.78 27.59 -4.46
C VAL A 100 9.03 26.49 -5.49
N ILE A 101 7.95 25.92 -6.05
CA ILE A 101 8.04 24.89 -7.09
C ILE A 101 8.68 25.52 -8.32
N GLU A 102 9.97 25.25 -8.53
CA GLU A 102 10.68 25.60 -9.75
C GLU A 102 10.54 24.48 -10.77
N PHE A 103 10.41 24.86 -12.04
CA PHE A 103 10.39 23.90 -13.13
C PHE A 103 11.76 23.22 -13.24
N ASN A 104 11.81 21.91 -12.99
CA ASN A 104 13.02 21.11 -13.24
C ASN A 104 12.92 20.41 -14.61
N PRO A 105 13.64 20.87 -15.64
CA PRO A 105 13.61 20.25 -16.98
C PRO A 105 14.13 18.81 -16.99
N TYR A 106 14.80 18.36 -15.94
CA TYR A 106 15.35 17.02 -15.80
C TYR A 106 14.51 16.10 -14.93
N ASN A 107 13.34 16.53 -14.42
CA ASN A 107 12.54 15.72 -13.50
C ASN A 107 12.20 14.33 -14.09
N SER A 108 11.81 14.28 -15.37
CA SER A 108 11.50 13.03 -16.07
C SER A 108 12.70 12.08 -16.20
N ARG A 109 13.93 12.60 -16.11
CA ARG A 109 15.16 11.78 -16.11
C ARG A 109 15.49 11.26 -14.72
N LEU A 110 15.19 12.02 -13.67
CA LEU A 110 15.39 11.62 -12.28
C LEU A 110 14.45 10.48 -11.84
N GLU A 111 13.30 10.34 -12.51
CA GLU A 111 12.35 9.24 -12.32
C GLU A 111 12.76 7.93 -13.03
N ILE A 112 13.85 7.94 -13.81
CA ILE A 112 14.37 6.73 -14.47
C ILE A 112 15.37 6.07 -13.52
N SER A 113 15.01 4.92 -12.96
CA SER A 113 15.93 4.11 -12.16
C SER A 113 16.99 3.43 -13.03
N LEU A 114 18.10 3.01 -12.41
CA LEU A 114 19.18 2.29 -13.08
C LEU A 114 18.70 1.05 -13.87
N PRO A 115 17.89 0.12 -13.30
CA PRO A 115 17.41 -1.04 -14.05
C PRO A 115 16.56 -0.62 -15.26
N MET A 116 15.68 0.38 -15.12
CA MET A 116 14.87 0.85 -16.23
C MET A 116 15.71 1.44 -17.35
N ARG A 117 16.79 2.17 -17.02
CA ARG A 117 17.74 2.68 -18.03
C ARG A 117 18.45 1.54 -18.73
N LEU A 118 18.96 0.55 -17.99
CA LEU A 118 19.66 -0.60 -18.57
C LEU A 118 18.76 -1.43 -19.50
N VAL A 119 17.48 -1.62 -19.14
CA VAL A 119 16.49 -2.28 -20.00
C VAL A 119 16.29 -1.52 -21.32
N ARG A 120 16.21 -0.18 -21.27
CA ARG A 120 16.09 0.66 -22.48
C ARG A 120 17.32 0.57 -23.39
N GLU A 121 18.50 0.39 -22.80
CA GLU A 121 19.76 0.16 -23.52
C GLU A 121 19.93 -1.30 -24.01
N GLY A 122 18.88 -2.13 -23.93
CA GLY A 122 18.89 -3.51 -24.42
C GLY A 122 19.67 -4.50 -23.55
N LYS A 123 19.91 -4.17 -22.27
CA LYS A 123 20.52 -5.13 -21.32
C LYS A 123 19.53 -6.23 -20.92
N PRO A 124 20.02 -7.42 -20.54
CA PRO A 124 19.16 -8.54 -20.18
C PRO A 124 18.17 -8.20 -19.07
N CYS A 125 16.92 -8.64 -19.24
CA CYS A 125 15.85 -8.48 -18.27
C CYS A 125 14.97 -9.73 -18.30
N ILE A 126 14.87 -10.39 -17.14
CA ILE A 126 14.03 -11.57 -16.97
C ILE A 126 12.76 -11.12 -16.26
N LYS A 127 11.60 -11.31 -16.91
CA LYS A 127 10.30 -11.01 -16.31
C LYS A 127 9.76 -12.27 -15.62
N LEU A 128 9.59 -12.19 -14.31
CA LEU A 128 8.84 -13.19 -13.55
C LEU A 128 7.35 -12.98 -13.82
N ARG A 129 6.64 -14.03 -14.25
CA ARG A 129 5.23 -13.94 -14.66
C ARG A 129 4.28 -14.67 -13.74
N GLU A 130 4.78 -15.63 -12.97
CA GLU A 130 3.97 -16.40 -12.03
C GLU A 130 3.87 -15.66 -10.70
N GLN A 131 2.64 -15.37 -10.28
CA GLN A 131 2.33 -14.74 -8.99
C GLN A 131 1.88 -15.82 -8.00
N MET A 132 2.38 -15.72 -6.76
CA MET A 132 2.15 -16.70 -5.69
C MET A 132 1.46 -16.08 -4.46
N ARG A 133 0.97 -14.84 -4.55
CA ARG A 133 0.47 -14.06 -3.40
C ARG A 133 -1.04 -13.98 -3.36
N MET A 134 -1.62 -13.42 -4.42
CA MET A 134 -3.01 -13.01 -4.47
C MET A 134 -3.88 -14.19 -4.85
N HIS A 135 -5.08 -14.28 -4.28
CA HIS A 135 -6.12 -15.11 -4.87
C HIS A 135 -6.38 -14.69 -6.33
N GLU A 136 -6.69 -15.65 -7.21
CA GLU A 136 -6.85 -15.42 -8.65
C GLU A 136 -7.83 -14.29 -8.99
N CYS A 137 -8.92 -14.16 -8.24
CA CYS A 137 -9.92 -13.10 -8.44
C CYS A 137 -9.38 -11.69 -8.12
N ILE A 138 -8.41 -11.58 -7.20
CA ILE A 138 -7.76 -10.31 -6.84
C ILE A 138 -6.69 -9.97 -7.89
N ALA A 139 -5.93 -10.98 -8.32
CA ALA A 139 -4.83 -10.87 -9.28
C ALA A 139 -5.28 -10.51 -10.70
N ASP A 140 -6.50 -10.90 -11.08
CA ASP A 140 -7.07 -10.68 -12.42
C ASP A 140 -7.04 -9.19 -12.83
N PHE A 141 -7.48 -8.28 -11.96
CA PHE A 141 -7.52 -6.85 -12.29
C PHE A 141 -6.11 -6.25 -12.52
N PRO A 142 -5.14 -6.35 -11.58
CA PRO A 142 -3.78 -5.91 -11.84
C PRO A 142 -3.16 -6.56 -13.08
N SER A 143 -3.37 -7.87 -13.29
CA SER A 143 -2.87 -8.58 -14.47
C SER A 143 -3.33 -7.89 -15.75
N ARG A 144 -4.64 -7.70 -15.94
CA ARG A 144 -5.21 -7.11 -17.16
C ARG A 144 -4.87 -5.64 -17.35
N TYR A 145 -4.99 -4.82 -16.30
CA TYR A 145 -4.87 -3.35 -16.44
C TYR A 145 -3.46 -2.80 -16.28
N ILE A 146 -2.54 -3.54 -15.66
CA ILE A 146 -1.21 -3.05 -15.30
C ILE A 146 -0.11 -3.86 -16.00
N TYR A 147 -0.30 -5.17 -16.12
CA TYR A 147 0.70 -6.10 -16.66
C TYR A 147 0.30 -6.73 -18.01
N ASP A 148 -0.61 -6.10 -18.75
CA ASP A 148 -1.05 -6.51 -20.10
C ASP A 148 -1.61 -7.96 -20.17
N GLY A 149 -2.21 -8.44 -19.09
CA GLY A 149 -2.75 -9.81 -18.96
C GLY A 149 -1.67 -10.90 -18.90
N ARG A 150 -0.42 -10.55 -18.58
CA ARG A 150 0.72 -11.49 -18.61
C ARG A 150 1.06 -12.14 -17.27
N LEU A 151 0.44 -11.73 -16.17
CA LEU A 151 0.61 -12.42 -14.90
C LEU A 151 -0.25 -13.68 -14.89
N ILE A 152 0.37 -14.80 -14.54
CA ILE A 152 -0.26 -16.10 -14.36
C ILE A 152 -0.26 -16.49 -12.88
N ASN A 153 -1.26 -17.26 -12.49
CA ASN A 153 -1.47 -17.69 -11.12
C ASN A 153 -0.72 -19.00 -10.86
N GLY A 154 0.15 -19.02 -9.85
CA GLY A 154 0.89 -20.22 -9.44
C GLY A 154 0.13 -21.10 -8.45
N PRO A 155 0.73 -22.19 -7.96
CA PRO A 155 0.08 -23.09 -6.99
C PRO A 155 -0.36 -22.36 -5.71
N GLY A 156 -1.56 -22.68 -5.22
CA GLY A 156 -2.11 -22.14 -3.97
C GLY A 156 -2.91 -20.83 -4.11
N THR A 157 -2.96 -20.21 -5.30
CA THR A 157 -3.69 -18.95 -5.52
C THR A 157 -5.19 -19.11 -5.76
N SER A 158 -5.70 -20.34 -5.75
CA SER A 158 -7.14 -20.65 -5.89
C SER A 158 -7.70 -21.32 -4.62
N THR A 159 -6.95 -21.24 -3.51
CA THR A 159 -7.36 -21.76 -2.19
C THR A 159 -8.55 -20.97 -1.67
N THR A 160 -9.59 -21.64 -1.19
CA THR A 160 -10.84 -21.02 -0.72
C THR A 160 -10.63 -20.24 0.58
N LEU A 161 -11.53 -19.29 0.92
CA LEU A 161 -11.37 -18.53 2.17
C LEU A 161 -11.47 -19.46 3.38
N GLU A 162 -12.30 -20.50 3.28
CA GLU A 162 -12.48 -21.49 4.33
C GLU A 162 -11.21 -22.28 4.63
N GLU A 163 -10.45 -22.64 3.59
CA GLU A 163 -9.14 -23.29 3.73
C GLU A 163 -8.05 -22.32 4.22
N VAL A 164 -8.13 -21.04 3.82
CA VAL A 164 -7.19 -20.01 4.28
C VAL A 164 -7.39 -19.70 5.77
N LYS A 165 -8.62 -19.41 6.16
CA LYS A 165 -9.06 -19.03 7.52
C LYS A 165 -10.54 -19.41 7.67
N PHE A 166 -10.81 -20.52 8.34
CA PHE A 166 -12.15 -21.08 8.57
C PHE A 166 -13.14 -20.04 9.12
N GLY A 167 -14.33 -19.93 8.53
CA GLY A 167 -15.38 -18.99 8.93
C GLY A 167 -15.17 -17.53 8.50
N LEU A 168 -14.02 -17.18 7.92
CA LEU A 168 -13.75 -15.80 7.49
C LEU A 168 -14.71 -15.35 6.40
N GLN A 169 -15.10 -16.25 5.47
CA GLN A 169 -16.04 -15.91 4.40
C GLN A 169 -17.36 -15.39 4.96
N ASP A 170 -17.93 -16.08 5.96
CA ASP A 170 -19.21 -15.71 6.56
C ASP A 170 -19.13 -14.36 7.28
N VAL A 171 -18.03 -14.09 7.99
CA VAL A 171 -17.80 -12.78 8.63
C VAL A 171 -17.76 -11.65 7.61
N LEU A 172 -17.03 -11.85 6.51
CA LEU A 172 -16.88 -10.84 5.45
C LEU A 172 -18.20 -10.57 4.73
N LEU A 173 -18.97 -11.61 4.42
CA LEU A 173 -20.30 -11.49 3.81
C LEU A 173 -21.30 -10.82 4.76
N ASP A 174 -21.27 -11.15 6.05
CA ASP A 174 -22.12 -10.53 7.06
C ASP A 174 -21.78 -9.04 7.25
N ILE A 175 -20.53 -8.61 7.06
CA ILE A 175 -20.15 -7.19 7.07
C ILE A 175 -20.83 -6.43 5.91
N ILE A 176 -20.81 -6.96 4.69
CA ILE A 176 -21.26 -6.22 3.49
C ILE A 176 -22.74 -6.35 3.14
N GLY A 177 -23.42 -7.41 3.58
CA GLY A 177 -24.84 -7.59 3.26
C GLY A 177 -25.67 -8.12 4.41
N GLY A 178 -25.04 -8.60 5.48
CA GLY A 178 -25.73 -9.35 6.52
C GLY A 178 -25.77 -10.85 6.24
N ARG A 179 -25.96 -11.65 7.29
CA ARG A 179 -25.84 -13.11 7.30
C ARG A 179 -26.51 -13.86 6.14
N THR A 180 -27.66 -13.40 5.67
CA THR A 180 -28.48 -14.13 4.67
C THR A 180 -28.55 -13.46 3.31
N ALA A 181 -27.89 -12.30 3.13
CA ALA A 181 -28.05 -11.51 1.91
C ALA A 181 -27.52 -12.21 0.64
N PHE A 182 -26.62 -13.17 0.81
CA PHE A 182 -25.92 -13.84 -0.29
C PHE A 182 -26.18 -15.34 -0.37
N ASP A 183 -27.18 -15.85 0.36
CA ASP A 183 -27.50 -17.29 0.38
C ASP A 183 -27.98 -17.81 -0.98
N HIS A 184 -28.50 -16.91 -1.83
CA HIS A 184 -28.93 -17.22 -3.18
C HIS A 184 -27.78 -17.37 -4.19
N LEU A 185 -26.56 -16.95 -3.82
CA LEU A 185 -25.39 -17.02 -4.69
C LEU A 185 -24.69 -18.39 -4.61
N THR A 186 -24.02 -18.77 -5.70
CA THR A 186 -23.15 -19.94 -5.71
C THR A 186 -21.95 -19.77 -4.78
N MET A 187 -21.29 -20.88 -4.40
CA MET A 187 -20.08 -20.82 -3.57
C MET A 187 -18.97 -19.96 -4.19
N GLN A 188 -18.79 -20.04 -5.51
CA GLN A 188 -17.77 -19.26 -6.22
C GLN A 188 -18.10 -17.76 -6.22
N GLU A 189 -19.37 -17.40 -6.39
CA GLU A 189 -19.81 -15.99 -6.32
C GLU A 189 -19.65 -15.42 -4.91
N ARG A 190 -19.96 -16.22 -3.88
CA ARG A 190 -19.73 -15.86 -2.47
C ARG A 190 -18.25 -15.64 -2.17
N GLU A 191 -17.38 -16.53 -2.65
CA GLU A 191 -15.92 -16.40 -2.55
C GLU A 191 -15.44 -15.07 -3.15
N VAL A 192 -15.79 -14.80 -4.41
CA VAL A 192 -15.33 -13.58 -5.11
C VAL A 192 -15.86 -12.31 -4.42
N ARG A 193 -17.11 -12.33 -3.94
CA ARG A 193 -17.76 -11.17 -3.31
C ARG A 193 -17.20 -10.85 -1.93
N ALA A 194 -16.85 -11.87 -1.14
CA ALA A 194 -16.18 -11.69 0.15
C ALA A 194 -14.76 -11.13 -0.01
N ARG A 195 -14.03 -11.57 -1.04
CA ARG A 195 -12.60 -11.25 -1.23
C ARG A 195 -12.35 -9.86 -1.78
N ASP A 196 -13.10 -9.41 -2.77
CA ASP A 196 -12.69 -8.24 -3.56
C ASP A 196 -13.87 -7.33 -3.89
N HIS A 197 -13.93 -6.18 -3.24
CA HIS A 197 -15.02 -5.22 -3.41
C HIS A 197 -14.63 -3.78 -3.05
N TYR A 198 -15.52 -2.86 -3.41
CA TYR A 198 -15.43 -1.44 -3.12
C TYR A 198 -16.51 -1.01 -2.13
N ILE A 199 -16.12 -0.29 -1.09
CA ILE A 199 -17.02 0.27 -0.08
C ILE A 199 -17.20 1.74 -0.42
N GLU A 200 -18.38 2.08 -0.93
CA GLU A 200 -18.72 3.43 -1.35
C GLU A 200 -19.17 4.26 -0.14
N VAL A 201 -18.33 5.23 0.22
CA VAL A 201 -18.50 6.14 1.34
C VAL A 201 -18.35 7.57 0.85
N ASN A 202 -19.48 8.24 0.62
CA ASN A 202 -19.49 9.64 0.24
C ASN A 202 -19.29 10.52 1.49
N GLY A 203 -18.30 11.40 1.44
CA GLY A 203 -17.91 12.25 2.56
C GLY A 203 -17.15 13.51 2.13
N GLN A 204 -17.03 14.46 3.04
CA GLN A 204 -16.31 15.70 2.78
C GLN A 204 -14.80 15.46 2.76
N VAL A 205 -14.13 16.00 1.73
CA VAL A 205 -12.67 16.00 1.64
C VAL A 205 -12.13 17.14 2.49
N GLU A 206 -11.18 16.82 3.37
CA GLU A 206 -10.47 17.78 4.20
C GLU A 206 -8.98 17.80 3.87
N TYR A 207 -8.35 18.94 4.12
CA TYR A 207 -6.93 19.19 3.86
C TYR A 207 -6.26 19.75 5.11
N ASN A 208 -5.04 19.32 5.39
CA ASN A 208 -4.19 19.98 6.37
C ASN A 208 -3.31 21.07 5.70
N ASP A 209 -2.47 21.75 6.50
CA ASP A 209 -1.59 22.83 6.02
C ASP A 209 -0.60 22.37 4.93
N SER A 210 -0.22 21.09 4.95
CA SER A 210 0.63 20.47 3.91
C SER A 210 -0.14 20.03 2.67
N ARG A 211 -1.43 20.39 2.56
CA ARG A 211 -2.37 19.97 1.50
C ARG A 211 -2.52 18.45 1.37
N SER A 212 -2.22 17.70 2.43
CA SER A 212 -2.49 16.27 2.52
C SER A 212 -3.98 16.05 2.76
N LYS A 213 -4.57 15.08 2.05
CA LYS A 213 -6.03 14.85 2.02
C LYS A 213 -6.47 13.85 3.09
N ARG A 214 -7.72 13.96 3.53
CA ARG A 214 -8.45 12.89 4.21
C ARG A 214 -9.94 12.95 3.90
N VAL A 215 -10.64 11.86 4.12
CA VAL A 215 -12.10 11.81 4.25
C VAL A 215 -12.40 11.10 5.57
N PRO A 216 -12.69 11.83 6.67
CA PRO A 216 -12.84 11.25 8.01
C PRO A 216 -13.81 10.06 8.03
N LYS A 217 -14.93 10.22 7.31
CA LYS A 217 -16.00 9.22 7.20
C LYS A 217 -15.51 7.85 6.71
N HIS A 218 -14.42 7.76 5.96
CA HIS A 218 -13.84 6.47 5.56
C HIS A 218 -13.36 5.65 6.77
N ALA A 219 -12.60 6.29 7.67
CA ALA A 219 -12.15 5.67 8.90
C ALA A 219 -13.33 5.43 9.85
N ASP A 220 -14.29 6.35 9.88
CA ASP A 220 -15.47 6.22 10.73
C ASP A 220 -16.29 4.98 10.38
N VAL A 221 -16.67 4.85 9.10
CA VAL A 221 -17.39 3.67 8.62
C VAL A 221 -16.64 2.38 8.91
N PHE A 222 -15.32 2.37 8.72
CA PHE A 222 -14.54 1.17 9.02
C PHE A 222 -14.65 0.80 10.49
N PHE A 223 -14.34 1.73 11.39
CA PHE A 223 -14.32 1.43 12.82
C PHE A 223 -15.71 1.20 13.42
N ASP A 224 -16.75 1.81 12.86
CA ASP A 224 -18.11 1.72 13.39
C ASP A 224 -18.85 0.48 12.84
N LYS A 225 -18.57 0.05 11.59
CA LYS A 225 -19.34 -1.02 10.92
C LYS A 225 -18.53 -2.26 10.57
N ILE A 226 -17.23 -2.13 10.30
CA ILE A 226 -16.39 -3.22 9.79
C ILE A 226 -15.55 -3.82 10.92
N PHE A 227 -14.86 -2.96 11.65
CA PHE A 227 -13.93 -3.33 12.73
C PHE A 227 -14.56 -4.24 13.78
N PRO A 228 -15.79 -4.03 14.29
CA PRO A 228 -16.32 -4.89 15.36
C PRO A 228 -16.38 -6.37 14.98
N LYS A 229 -16.87 -6.66 13.76
CA LYS A 229 -16.97 -8.04 13.25
C LYS A 229 -15.61 -8.65 12.95
N LEU A 230 -14.66 -7.84 12.46
CA LEU A 230 -13.30 -8.31 12.24
C LEU A 230 -12.56 -8.54 13.56
N TYR A 231 -12.76 -7.70 14.57
CA TYR A 231 -12.19 -7.87 15.90
C TYR A 231 -12.76 -9.11 16.60
N ASP A 232 -14.07 -9.34 16.52
CA ASP A 232 -14.69 -10.57 17.06
C ASP A 232 -14.10 -11.86 16.43
N TYR A 233 -13.60 -11.76 15.19
CA TYR A 233 -12.98 -12.88 14.48
C TYR A 233 -11.47 -13.02 14.73
N PHE A 234 -10.70 -11.94 14.57
CA PHE A 234 -9.24 -11.96 14.66
C PHE A 234 -8.69 -11.73 16.06
N LEU A 235 -9.46 -11.08 16.94
CA LEU A 235 -9.05 -10.70 18.29
C LEU A 235 -7.69 -9.97 18.27
N ASP A 236 -6.71 -10.47 19.02
CA ASP A 236 -5.36 -9.93 19.13
C ASP A 236 -4.44 -10.30 17.95
N GLU A 237 -4.92 -11.08 16.97
CA GLU A 237 -4.20 -11.34 15.71
C GLU A 237 -4.56 -10.32 14.60
N MET A 238 -5.34 -9.28 14.90
CA MET A 238 -5.83 -8.30 13.91
C MET A 238 -4.68 -7.59 13.19
N GLU A 239 -3.61 -7.20 13.90
CA GLU A 239 -2.46 -6.49 13.33
C GLU A 239 -1.70 -7.33 12.29
N ASP A 240 -1.62 -8.65 12.51
CA ASP A 240 -0.91 -9.59 11.63
C ASP A 240 -1.74 -9.97 10.39
N ASN A 241 -3.08 -9.89 10.49
CA ASN A 241 -3.99 -10.35 9.45
C ASN A 241 -4.64 -9.20 8.65
N VAL A 242 -4.76 -8.00 9.21
CA VAL A 242 -5.47 -6.87 8.57
C VAL A 242 -4.57 -5.65 8.49
N MET A 243 -4.34 -5.18 7.26
CA MET A 243 -3.58 -3.97 6.98
C MET A 243 -4.49 -2.90 6.39
N VAL A 244 -4.46 -1.70 6.96
CA VAL A 244 -5.09 -0.51 6.38
C VAL A 244 -4.02 0.33 5.71
N ILE A 245 -4.18 0.59 4.42
CA ILE A 245 -3.27 1.42 3.63
C ILE A 245 -3.91 2.79 3.41
N CYS A 246 -3.27 3.84 3.89
CA CYS A 246 -3.69 5.23 3.66
C CYS A 246 -2.82 5.86 2.56
N ALA A 247 -3.46 6.44 1.54
CA ALA A 247 -2.77 7.15 0.47
C ALA A 247 -2.10 8.46 0.95
N TYR A 248 -2.67 9.10 1.98
CA TYR A 248 -2.28 10.43 2.44
C TYR A 248 -1.93 10.43 3.93
N SER A 249 -0.93 11.22 4.31
CA SER A 249 -0.48 11.33 5.70
C SER A 249 -1.56 11.88 6.64
N TYR A 250 -2.42 12.78 6.16
CA TYR A 250 -3.49 13.33 6.99
C TYR A 250 -4.58 12.29 7.28
N SER A 251 -4.88 11.43 6.31
CA SER A 251 -5.72 10.24 6.51
C SER A 251 -5.05 9.27 7.50
N LEU A 252 -3.77 8.94 7.31
CA LEU A 252 -3.04 8.05 8.23
C LEU A 252 -3.16 8.49 9.69
N PHE A 253 -2.87 9.76 9.98
CA PHE A 253 -2.95 10.27 11.35
C PHE A 253 -4.36 10.19 11.92
N TYR A 254 -5.39 10.42 11.10
CA TYR A 254 -6.77 10.30 11.54
C TYR A 254 -7.15 8.85 11.86
N TRP A 255 -6.80 7.91 10.97
CA TRP A 255 -6.99 6.48 11.19
C TRP A 255 -6.29 6.01 12.47
N GLN A 256 -5.03 6.39 12.68
CA GLN A 256 -4.27 6.05 13.89
C GLN A 256 -4.87 6.67 15.15
N ALA A 257 -5.34 7.92 15.09
CA ALA A 257 -6.01 8.57 16.21
C ALA A 257 -7.30 7.81 16.60
N LYS A 258 -8.17 7.51 15.62
CA LYS A 258 -9.41 6.77 15.88
C LYS A 258 -9.14 5.36 16.43
N ALA A 259 -8.13 4.67 15.90
CA ALA A 259 -7.71 3.36 16.40
C ALA A 259 -7.24 3.44 17.88
N ASN A 260 -6.43 4.45 18.21
CA ASN A 260 -5.94 4.68 19.57
C ASN A 260 -7.07 5.02 20.55
N ASP A 261 -8.05 5.83 20.12
CA ASP A 261 -9.20 6.20 20.94
C ASP A 261 -10.06 4.96 21.25
N ILE A 262 -10.29 4.09 20.25
CA ILE A 262 -11.00 2.82 20.43
C ILE A 262 -10.23 1.89 21.37
N ALA A 263 -8.92 1.71 21.18
CA ALA A 263 -8.13 0.87 22.07
C ALA A 263 -8.16 1.35 23.53
N ARG A 264 -8.17 2.67 23.77
CA ARG A 264 -8.31 3.24 25.11
C ARG A 264 -9.72 3.06 25.68
N GLN A 265 -10.74 3.37 24.88
CA GLN A 265 -12.14 3.30 25.29
C GLN A 265 -12.53 1.88 25.72
N TYR A 266 -12.06 0.87 25.00
CA TYR A 266 -12.40 -0.53 25.24
C TYR A 266 -11.29 -1.34 25.91
N SER A 267 -10.16 -0.72 26.25
CA SER A 267 -9.00 -1.38 26.85
C SER A 267 -8.53 -2.62 26.06
N LEU A 268 -8.39 -2.46 24.74
CA LEU A 268 -8.05 -3.56 23.85
C LEU A 268 -6.60 -4.05 24.05
N PRO A 269 -6.33 -5.37 23.97
CA PRO A 269 -4.97 -5.90 24.04
C PRO A 269 -4.11 -5.48 22.83
N ALA A 270 -2.79 -5.59 22.97
CA ALA A 270 -1.87 -5.37 21.85
C ALA A 270 -2.20 -6.33 20.69
N GLY A 271 -2.01 -5.88 19.44
CA GLY A 271 -2.35 -6.65 18.25
C GLY A 271 -3.84 -6.61 17.85
N SER A 272 -4.72 -6.03 18.68
CA SER A 272 -6.18 -5.97 18.43
C SER A 272 -6.63 -4.98 17.35
N LEU A 273 -5.73 -4.12 16.89
CA LEU A 273 -6.00 -3.11 15.88
C LEU A 273 -5.36 -3.52 14.57
N PRO A 274 -5.93 -3.13 13.41
CA PRO A 274 -5.26 -3.37 12.14
C PRO A 274 -3.94 -2.60 12.05
N LYS A 275 -3.02 -3.10 11.22
CA LYS A 275 -1.79 -2.40 10.88
C LYS A 275 -2.08 -1.23 9.95
N ILE A 276 -2.01 0.01 10.46
CA ILE A 276 -2.32 1.23 9.69
C ILE A 276 -1.01 1.86 9.16
N ILE A 277 -0.84 1.89 7.84
CA ILE A 277 0.41 2.30 7.19
C ILE A 277 0.19 3.19 5.96
N MET A 278 1.20 4.00 5.63
CA MET A 278 1.25 4.77 4.40
C MET A 278 1.45 3.87 3.17
N LEU A 279 0.82 4.25 2.06
CA LEU A 279 0.95 3.55 0.77
C LEU A 279 2.41 3.33 0.34
N ASP A 280 3.23 4.38 0.31
CA ASP A 280 4.62 4.26 -0.13
C ASP A 280 5.48 3.36 0.79
N SER A 281 5.08 3.22 2.06
CA SER A 281 5.72 2.36 3.06
C SER A 281 5.21 0.91 3.02
N SER A 282 4.06 0.65 2.37
CA SER A 282 3.49 -0.71 2.24
C SER A 282 4.15 -1.53 1.13
N GLN A 283 4.97 -0.92 0.27
CA GLN A 283 5.71 -1.64 -0.77
C GLN A 283 6.65 -2.66 -0.14
N GLY A 284 6.72 -3.86 -0.73
CA GLY A 284 7.42 -5.01 -0.16
C GLY A 284 6.67 -5.73 0.97
N MET A 285 5.60 -5.13 1.52
CA MET A 285 4.76 -5.76 2.53
C MET A 285 3.56 -6.49 1.91
N GLU A 286 2.90 -7.31 2.71
CA GLU A 286 1.68 -8.05 2.37
C GLU A 286 0.88 -8.38 3.64
N SER A 287 -0.42 -8.61 3.48
CA SER A 287 -1.32 -8.99 4.58
C SER A 287 -2.39 -9.95 4.07
N LEU A 288 -2.98 -10.77 4.96
CA LEU A 288 -4.11 -11.63 4.62
C LEU A 288 -5.24 -10.80 4.01
N MET A 289 -5.66 -9.76 4.74
CA MET A 289 -6.64 -8.76 4.33
C MET A 289 -5.99 -7.38 4.22
N VAL A 290 -6.34 -6.66 3.17
CA VAL A 290 -5.96 -5.25 2.98
C VAL A 290 -7.19 -4.40 2.75
N VAL A 291 -7.28 -3.31 3.50
CA VAL A 291 -8.25 -2.24 3.29
C VAL A 291 -7.50 -1.00 2.80
N PHE A 292 -7.81 -0.54 1.61
CA PHE A 292 -7.17 0.63 1.01
C PHE A 292 -8.06 1.87 1.08
N ASP A 293 -7.61 2.90 1.79
CA ASP A 293 -8.22 4.24 1.82
C ASP A 293 -7.43 5.20 0.89
N GLY A 294 -8.01 5.48 -0.27
CA GLY A 294 -7.49 6.46 -1.22
C GLY A 294 -7.87 7.92 -0.92
N SER A 295 -8.70 8.18 0.10
CA SER A 295 -9.31 9.48 0.41
C SER A 295 -9.89 10.18 -0.83
N MET A 296 -10.49 9.38 -1.70
CA MET A 296 -10.93 9.76 -3.04
C MET A 296 -12.45 9.90 -3.06
N GLN A 297 -12.96 10.94 -3.71
CA GLN A 297 -14.41 11.19 -3.85
C GLN A 297 -14.84 11.33 -5.32
N ALA A 298 -13.95 11.82 -6.19
CA ALA A 298 -14.20 11.98 -7.61
C ALA A 298 -12.94 11.66 -8.43
N PHE A 299 -13.10 10.99 -9.57
CA PHE A 299 -11.96 10.61 -10.44
C PHE A 299 -11.19 11.83 -10.99
N LYS A 300 -11.83 13.01 -11.05
CA LYS A 300 -11.22 14.28 -11.51
C LYS A 300 -10.24 14.88 -10.49
N SER A 301 -10.19 14.35 -9.26
CA SER A 301 -9.37 14.88 -8.15
C SER A 301 -8.65 13.77 -7.37
N LEU A 302 -8.14 12.76 -8.08
CA LEU A 302 -7.40 11.65 -7.46
C LEU A 302 -6.05 12.10 -6.87
N GLY A 303 -5.42 13.14 -7.45
CA GLY A 303 -4.18 13.71 -6.94
C GLY A 303 -3.07 12.66 -6.86
N PHE A 304 -2.63 12.32 -5.65
CA PHE A 304 -1.59 11.32 -5.39
C PHE A 304 -1.90 9.95 -6.00
N MET A 305 -3.18 9.63 -6.19
CA MET A 305 -3.68 8.37 -6.73
C MET A 305 -3.87 8.37 -8.26
N GLU A 306 -3.46 9.44 -8.96
CA GLU A 306 -3.33 9.40 -10.43
C GLU A 306 -2.12 8.58 -10.89
N ASP A 307 -1.12 8.42 -10.03
CA ASP A 307 0.06 7.62 -10.32
C ASP A 307 -0.32 6.11 -10.39
N PRO A 308 -0.13 5.46 -11.55
CA PRO A 308 -0.51 4.06 -11.71
C PRO A 308 0.35 3.11 -10.88
N GLY A 309 1.59 3.47 -10.57
CA GLY A 309 2.50 2.67 -9.75
C GLY A 309 2.04 2.60 -8.30
N ARG A 310 1.53 3.71 -7.76
CA ARG A 310 0.93 3.77 -6.42
C ARG A 310 -0.35 2.96 -6.33
N VAL A 311 -1.22 3.08 -7.32
CA VAL A 311 -2.43 2.25 -7.41
C VAL A 311 -2.05 0.77 -7.48
N ASN A 312 -1.04 0.42 -8.28
CA ASN A 312 -0.56 -0.96 -8.35
C ASN A 312 -0.08 -1.48 -6.99
N VAL A 313 0.73 -0.71 -6.26
CA VAL A 313 1.15 -1.09 -4.90
C VAL A 313 -0.06 -1.34 -4.02
N ALA A 314 -1.00 -0.40 -3.94
CA ALA A 314 -2.21 -0.52 -3.12
C ALA A 314 -3.02 -1.78 -3.42
N LEU A 315 -3.25 -2.06 -4.71
CA LEU A 315 -4.11 -3.14 -5.16
C LEU A 315 -3.47 -4.54 -5.09
N THR A 316 -2.17 -4.63 -4.79
CA THR A 316 -1.39 -5.89 -4.81
C THR A 316 -0.78 -6.30 -3.47
N ARG A 317 -1.18 -5.66 -2.36
CA ARG A 317 -0.72 -6.03 -1.00
C ARG A 317 -1.51 -7.18 -0.37
N ALA A 318 -2.74 -7.42 -0.82
CA ALA A 318 -3.62 -8.46 -0.27
C ALA A 318 -3.16 -9.86 -0.69
N LYS A 319 -3.28 -10.83 0.22
CA LYS A 319 -3.17 -12.26 -0.12
C LYS A 319 -4.55 -12.85 -0.45
N ALA A 320 -5.50 -12.70 0.47
CA ALA A 320 -6.80 -13.35 0.38
C ALA A 320 -7.96 -12.37 0.16
N VAL A 321 -7.89 -11.16 0.75
CA VAL A 321 -9.00 -10.20 0.77
C VAL A 321 -8.50 -8.78 0.51
N ARG A 322 -9.09 -8.08 -0.47
CA ARG A 322 -8.83 -6.69 -0.83
C ARG A 322 -10.12 -5.88 -0.81
N TRP A 323 -10.24 -4.94 0.11
CA TRP A 323 -11.34 -3.97 0.12
C TRP A 323 -10.80 -2.57 -0.14
N VAL A 324 -11.54 -1.77 -0.89
CA VAL A 324 -11.18 -0.38 -1.17
C VAL A 324 -12.27 0.53 -0.65
N ILE A 325 -11.93 1.54 0.16
CA ILE A 325 -12.85 2.55 0.67
C ILE A 325 -12.65 3.85 -0.13
N GLY A 326 -13.74 4.39 -0.67
CA GLY A 326 -13.75 5.66 -1.37
C GLY A 326 -15.16 6.13 -1.69
N GLY A 327 -15.32 7.35 -2.18
CA GLY A 327 -16.61 7.88 -2.64
C GLY A 327 -17.03 7.30 -3.99
N GLN A 328 -18.07 7.87 -4.58
CA GLN A 328 -18.66 7.39 -5.83
C GLN A 328 -17.68 7.29 -7.00
N LEU A 329 -16.67 8.18 -7.03
CA LEU A 329 -15.66 8.35 -8.08
C LEU A 329 -16.20 8.74 -9.45
N LEU A 330 -17.19 8.04 -9.99
CA LEU A 330 -17.74 8.17 -11.34
C LEU A 330 -19.11 8.88 -11.28
N ASP A 331 -19.31 9.89 -12.13
CA ASP A 331 -20.64 10.45 -12.35
C ASP A 331 -21.32 9.73 -13.54
N SER A 332 -22.66 9.69 -13.56
CA SER A 332 -23.45 8.98 -14.57
C SER A 332 -23.33 9.53 -16.01
N GLN A 333 -22.57 10.62 -16.22
CA GLN A 333 -22.42 11.31 -17.50
C GLN A 333 -20.98 11.37 -18.02
N THR A 334 -20.02 10.75 -17.33
CA THR A 334 -18.61 10.83 -17.72
C THR A 334 -18.28 9.82 -18.81
N TYR A 335 -18.15 10.31 -20.05
CA TYR A 335 -17.36 9.63 -21.08
C TYR A 335 -15.93 10.18 -21.07
N ARG A 336 -14.94 9.35 -20.74
CA ARG A 336 -13.52 9.60 -21.00
C ARG A 336 -12.91 8.42 -21.75
N PRO A 337 -12.07 8.64 -22.77
CA PRO A 337 -11.44 7.55 -23.54
C PRO A 337 -10.41 6.73 -22.75
N LYS A 338 -9.90 7.25 -21.61
CA LYS A 338 -9.03 6.50 -20.70
C LYS A 338 -9.21 6.99 -19.27
N LEU A 339 -9.73 6.15 -18.39
CA LEU A 339 -9.87 6.48 -16.97
C LEU A 339 -8.55 6.16 -16.23
N PRO A 340 -8.26 6.87 -15.11
CA PRO A 340 -7.23 6.43 -14.18
C PRO A 340 -7.53 5.01 -13.68
N ILE A 341 -6.48 4.21 -13.42
CA ILE A 341 -6.61 2.78 -13.07
C ILE A 341 -7.57 2.54 -11.90
N LEU A 342 -7.57 3.42 -10.91
CA LEU A 342 -8.44 3.29 -9.74
C LEU A 342 -9.93 3.54 -10.07
N ALA A 343 -10.21 4.39 -11.06
CA ALA A 343 -11.56 4.59 -11.57
C ALA A 343 -12.02 3.42 -12.45
N GLU A 344 -11.12 2.83 -13.25
CA GLU A 344 -11.38 1.56 -13.95
C GLU A 344 -11.69 0.43 -12.96
N PHE A 345 -10.97 0.38 -11.83
CA PHE A 345 -11.23 -0.59 -10.75
C PHE A 345 -12.64 -0.43 -10.19
N LYS A 346 -13.04 0.81 -9.83
CA LYS A 346 -14.41 1.08 -9.35
C LYS A 346 -15.46 0.71 -10.39
N MET A 347 -15.26 1.08 -11.66
CA MET A 347 -16.18 0.74 -12.75
C MET A 347 -16.35 -0.77 -12.90
N GLU A 348 -15.27 -1.55 -12.78
CA GLU A 348 -15.33 -3.01 -12.82
C GLU A 348 -16.05 -3.59 -11.59
N MET A 349 -15.84 -3.02 -10.40
CA MET A 349 -16.58 -3.44 -9.21
C MET A 349 -18.08 -3.16 -9.37
N ASP A 350 -18.46 -1.99 -9.91
CA ASP A 350 -19.86 -1.64 -10.19
C ASP A 350 -20.49 -2.63 -11.18
N GLY A 351 -19.83 -2.88 -12.31
CA GLY A 351 -20.33 -3.80 -13.35
C GLY A 351 -20.40 -5.27 -12.90
N LYS A 352 -19.73 -5.63 -11.80
CA LYS A 352 -19.77 -6.97 -11.18
C LYS A 352 -20.65 -7.01 -9.92
N GLU A 353 -21.36 -5.93 -9.59
CA GLU A 353 -22.18 -5.80 -8.37
C GLU A 353 -21.38 -6.01 -7.06
N ARG A 354 -20.11 -5.57 -7.06
CA ARG A 354 -19.19 -5.66 -5.93
C ARG A 354 -18.93 -4.29 -5.30
N VAL A 355 -19.96 -3.44 -5.29
CA VAL A 355 -19.95 -2.16 -4.60
C VAL A 355 -20.96 -2.17 -3.47
N TYR A 356 -20.47 -1.95 -2.26
CA TYR A 356 -21.30 -1.80 -1.07
C TYR A 356 -21.42 -0.31 -0.74
N ALA A 357 -22.58 0.27 -1.03
CA ALA A 357 -22.88 1.64 -0.68
C ALA A 357 -23.31 1.76 0.78
N VAL A 358 -22.57 2.54 1.55
CA VAL A 358 -22.90 2.76 2.96
C VAL A 358 -23.99 3.84 3.04
N VAL A 359 -25.24 3.39 3.07
CA VAL A 359 -26.40 4.26 3.27
C VAL A 359 -26.43 4.70 4.74
N GLU A 360 -26.44 6.00 4.99
CA GLU A 360 -26.76 6.52 6.31
C GLU A 360 -28.28 6.46 6.53
N PRO A 361 -28.76 6.14 7.73
CA PRO A 361 -30.14 6.46 8.06
C PRO A 361 -30.32 7.96 7.87
N VAL A 362 -31.30 8.35 7.06
CA VAL A 362 -31.71 9.75 6.94
C VAL A 362 -32.01 10.23 8.35
N ALA A 363 -31.26 11.19 8.86
CA ALA A 363 -31.59 11.82 10.12
C ALA A 363 -33.03 12.31 10.01
N ASP A 364 -33.92 11.78 10.85
CA ASP A 364 -35.27 12.29 10.98
C ASP A 364 -35.13 13.80 11.20
N ARG A 365 -35.54 14.57 10.19
CA ARG A 365 -35.81 15.98 10.38
C ARG A 365 -37.01 16.03 11.31
N MET A 366 -36.75 16.01 12.62
CA MET A 366 -37.70 16.50 13.59
C MET A 366 -38.03 17.93 13.14
N THR A 367 -39.20 18.06 12.54
CA THR A 367 -39.88 19.31 12.27
C THR A 367 -40.06 20.00 13.60
N THR A 368 -39.15 20.92 13.94
CA THR A 368 -39.46 22.02 14.84
C THR A 368 -40.44 22.92 14.10
N VAL A 369 -41.73 22.57 14.18
CA VAL A 369 -42.81 23.55 14.07
C VAL A 369 -42.76 24.31 15.39
N VAL A 370 -42.04 25.43 15.39
CA VAL A 370 -42.15 26.42 16.45
C VAL A 370 -43.40 27.23 16.09
N ASP A 371 -44.37 27.23 17.01
CA ASP A 371 -45.55 28.09 16.98
C ASP A 371 -45.13 29.57 16.84
N GLU A 372 -45.33 30.14 15.66
CA GLU A 372 -45.43 31.59 15.44
C GLU A 372 -46.91 31.95 15.23
N GLU A 373 -47.72 31.79 16.27
CA GLU A 373 -49.06 32.39 16.37
C GLU A 373 -49.34 32.86 17.81
N VAL A 374 -48.47 33.71 18.37
CA VAL A 374 -48.84 34.59 19.49
C VAL A 374 -48.04 35.90 19.40
N GLU A 375 -48.31 36.72 18.37
CA GLU A 375 -47.91 38.14 18.38
C GLU A 375 -48.96 39.01 17.67
N GLU A 376 -50.23 38.84 18.05
CA GLU A 376 -51.28 39.84 17.86
C GLU A 376 -52.03 39.94 19.20
N MET A 377 -51.74 40.97 20.00
CA MET A 377 -52.65 41.59 21.00
C MET A 377 -51.89 42.52 21.98
N LEU A 378 -51.05 43.43 21.48
CA LEU A 378 -50.71 44.67 22.20
C LEU A 378 -50.35 45.78 21.19
N ASP A 379 -51.38 46.29 20.51
CA ASP A 379 -51.48 47.70 20.11
C ASP A 379 -52.90 47.94 19.56
N TYR A 380 -53.83 48.27 20.46
CA TYR A 380 -54.92 49.27 20.38
C TYR A 380 -55.98 49.03 21.46
#